data_AF-A0A9E4ITF7-F1
#
_entry.id   AF-A0A9E4ITF7-F1
#
_cell.length_a   1.000
_cell.length_b   1.000
_cell.length_c   1.000
_cell.angle_alpha   90.00
_cell.angle_beta   90.00
_cell.angle_gamma   90.00
#
_symmetry.space_group_name_H-M   'P 1'
#
loop_
_entity.id
_entity.type
_entity.pdbx_description
1 polymer ?
#
loop_
_entity_poly.entity_id
_entity_poly.type
_entity_poly.pdbx_seq_one_letter_code
_entity_poly.pdbx_strand_id
1 'polypeptide(L)'
;MRFSTGIRASKERSRRTRRVTATLVAMALAATSALAQERSAAADWPTYNRDLAGTRYSPLDQIDTSNVASLEEVWSYRFHPDDGFIEGPSPAELFQQVTPIVVDGVMYLASGNRVVALRPETGEELWRHELSEGLASFRGVAYGPATDAHEARIYFTSLSKVIALQAATGERDPAFGDGGEAAVRIPYTGVPVVYNDTLILGSSAFGPGQRHIAPHLNQPRGGGEPARAWPRALDATTGALRWEFPTLPTES
;
A
#
# COMPACT_ATOMS: atom_id res chain seq x y z
N MET A 1 34.09 67.21 -27.75
CA MET A 1 34.25 65.73 -27.78
C MET A 1 33.89 65.20 -26.38
N ARG A 2 32.60 65.09 -26.06
CA ARG A 2 31.76 63.88 -25.87
C ARG A 2 32.17 62.93 -24.72
N PHE A 3 31.30 62.93 -23.69
CA PHE A 3 31.17 62.02 -22.55
C PHE A 3 30.80 60.59 -22.96
N SER A 4 31.41 59.54 -22.37
CA SER A 4 30.84 58.17 -22.29
C SER A 4 31.67 57.24 -21.39
N THR A 5 31.45 57.26 -20.06
CA THR A 5 32.07 56.26 -19.14
C THR A 5 31.13 55.72 -18.05
N GLY A 6 29.91 56.25 -17.89
CA GLY A 6 29.03 55.89 -16.76
C GLY A 6 28.11 54.66 -16.94
N ILE A 7 27.91 54.15 -18.15
CA ILE A 7 26.79 53.23 -18.45
C ILE A 7 27.14 51.74 -18.21
N ARG A 8 28.42 51.34 -18.27
CA ARG A 8 28.82 49.92 -18.14
C ARG A 8 28.71 49.38 -16.70
N ALA A 9 29.14 50.14 -15.69
CA ALA A 9 29.12 49.71 -14.29
C ALA A 9 27.70 49.49 -13.72
N SER A 10 26.73 50.29 -14.19
CA SER A 10 25.31 50.19 -13.80
C SER A 10 24.64 48.90 -14.29
N LYS A 11 24.92 48.47 -15.53
CA LYS A 11 24.39 47.22 -16.11
C LYS A 11 24.95 45.96 -15.44
N GLU A 12 26.22 45.98 -15.02
CA GLU A 12 26.83 44.86 -14.30
C GLU A 12 26.31 44.72 -12.86
N ARG A 13 26.11 45.83 -12.15
CA ARG A 13 25.43 45.82 -10.84
C ARG A 13 24.01 45.28 -10.97
N SER A 14 23.23 45.76 -11.95
CA SER A 14 21.86 45.29 -12.21
C SER A 14 21.79 43.80 -12.53
N ARG A 15 22.73 43.26 -13.32
CA ARG A 15 22.82 41.83 -13.64
C ARG A 15 23.25 40.98 -12.45
N ARG A 16 24.18 41.47 -11.61
CA ARG A 16 24.57 40.79 -10.36
C ARG A 16 23.42 40.76 -9.37
N THR A 17 22.73 41.88 -9.16
CA THR A 17 21.57 41.92 -8.24
C THR A 17 20.45 40.99 -8.72
N ARG A 18 20.11 41.01 -10.01
CA ARG A 18 19.10 40.09 -10.58
C ARG A 18 19.47 38.60 -10.45
N ARG A 19 20.75 38.24 -10.61
CA ARG A 19 21.22 36.86 -10.41
C ARG A 19 21.15 36.45 -8.94
N VAL A 20 21.57 37.31 -8.02
CA VAL A 20 21.49 37.05 -6.58
C VAL A 20 20.03 36.89 -6.13
N THR A 21 19.12 37.75 -6.59
CA THR A 21 17.69 37.62 -6.27
C THR A 21 17.08 36.35 -6.85
N ALA A 22 17.40 35.98 -8.09
CA ALA A 22 16.91 34.74 -8.71
C ALA A 22 17.42 33.48 -7.98
N THR A 23 18.68 33.46 -7.54
CA THR A 23 19.23 32.35 -6.75
C THR A 23 18.60 32.27 -5.36
N LEU A 24 18.34 33.39 -4.69
CA LEU A 24 17.65 33.41 -3.39
C LEU A 24 16.21 32.91 -3.49
N VAL A 25 15.48 33.30 -4.54
CA VAL A 25 14.12 32.81 -4.80
C VAL A 25 14.11 31.31 -5.10
N ALA A 26 15.04 30.82 -5.92
CA ALA A 26 15.17 29.39 -6.20
C ALA A 26 15.51 28.55 -4.95
N MET A 27 16.39 29.05 -4.07
CA MET A 27 16.70 28.38 -2.80
C MET A 27 15.51 28.38 -1.83
N ALA A 28 14.75 29.49 -1.77
CA ALA A 28 13.54 29.56 -0.94
C ALA A 28 12.45 28.58 -1.42
N LEU A 29 12.25 28.46 -2.75
CA LEU A 29 11.34 27.49 -3.37
C LEU A 29 11.78 26.04 -3.12
N ALA A 30 13.08 25.75 -3.23
CA ALA A 30 13.60 24.41 -2.94
C ALA A 30 13.44 24.03 -1.46
N ALA A 31 13.66 24.99 -0.55
CA ALA A 31 13.50 24.76 0.88
C ALA A 31 12.03 24.53 1.29
N THR A 32 11.08 25.25 0.71
CA THR A 32 9.64 25.01 0.97
C THR A 32 9.17 23.68 0.39
N SER A 33 9.64 23.29 -0.80
CA SER A 33 9.35 21.96 -1.36
C SER A 33 9.93 20.83 -0.52
N ALA A 34 11.15 20.97 0.00
CA ALA A 34 11.76 19.96 0.87
C ALA A 34 10.99 19.80 2.19
N LEU A 35 10.59 20.90 2.84
CA LEU A 35 9.80 20.86 4.07
C LEU A 35 8.38 20.30 3.85
N ALA A 36 7.77 20.58 2.71
CA ALA A 36 6.48 19.99 2.34
C ALA A 36 6.61 18.48 2.10
N GLN A 37 7.68 18.03 1.45
CA GLN A 37 7.96 16.61 1.21
C GLN A 37 8.21 15.85 2.50
N GLU A 38 9.01 16.41 3.43
CA GLU A 38 9.26 15.78 4.74
C GLU A 38 7.98 15.68 5.57
N ARG A 39 7.13 16.72 5.53
CA ARG A 39 5.85 16.71 6.25
C ARG A 39 4.87 15.70 5.65
N SER A 40 4.87 15.53 4.32
CA SER A 40 4.11 14.48 3.63
C SER A 40 4.60 13.09 4.05
N ALA A 41 5.91 12.86 4.02
CA ALA A 41 6.50 11.57 4.41
C ALA A 41 6.26 11.24 5.89
N ALA A 42 6.20 12.24 6.77
CA ALA A 42 5.86 12.05 8.19
C ALA A 42 4.36 11.78 8.41
N ALA A 43 3.50 12.24 7.50
CA ALA A 43 2.06 12.01 7.56
C ALA A 43 1.63 10.65 6.97
N ASP A 44 2.43 10.09 6.06
CA ASP A 44 2.15 8.81 5.40
C ASP A 44 2.06 7.63 6.38
N TRP A 45 1.28 6.63 5.96
CA TRP A 45 1.14 5.32 6.59
C TRP A 45 1.40 4.23 5.54
N PRO A 46 2.67 4.00 5.15
CA PRO A 46 2.98 3.27 3.91
C PRO A 46 2.88 1.74 4.03
N THR A 47 2.78 1.21 5.25
CA THR A 47 2.67 -0.24 5.47
C THR A 47 1.57 -0.55 6.48
N TYR A 48 1.12 -1.80 6.52
CA TYR A 48 0.11 -2.27 7.47
C TYR A 48 0.41 -1.90 8.94
N ASN A 49 1.70 -1.88 9.34
CA ASN A 49 2.12 -1.50 10.69
C ASN A 49 2.78 -0.11 10.76
N ARG A 50 2.52 0.76 9.78
CA ARG A 50 3.21 2.04 9.53
C ARG A 50 4.66 1.90 9.08
N ASP A 51 5.50 1.26 9.88
CA ASP A 51 6.92 1.06 9.62
C ASP A 51 7.34 -0.41 9.73
N LEU A 52 8.57 -0.72 9.28
CA LEU A 52 9.12 -2.07 9.32
C LEU A 52 9.44 -2.55 10.75
N ALA A 53 9.58 -1.64 11.72
CA ALA A 53 9.71 -1.99 13.13
C ALA A 53 8.35 -2.39 13.75
N GLY A 54 7.25 -2.11 13.05
CA GLY A 54 5.90 -2.43 13.45
C GLY A 54 5.36 -1.55 14.58
N THR A 55 5.87 -0.33 14.73
CA THR A 55 5.60 0.51 15.92
C THR A 55 4.15 0.99 15.98
N ARG A 56 3.50 1.17 14.81
CA ARG A 56 2.19 1.83 14.68
C ARG A 56 2.14 3.23 15.33
N TYR A 57 3.27 3.92 15.44
CA TYR A 57 3.36 5.23 16.09
C TYR A 57 3.33 6.38 15.08
N SER A 58 2.41 7.33 15.23
CA SER A 58 2.37 8.56 14.43
C SER A 58 3.08 9.73 15.13
N PRO A 59 3.98 10.47 14.44
CA PRO A 59 4.57 11.69 14.95
C PRO A 59 3.63 12.90 14.76
N LEU A 60 2.47 12.73 14.11
CA LEU A 60 1.48 13.79 13.97
C LEU A 60 0.86 14.11 15.33
N ASP A 61 0.81 15.40 15.66
CA ASP A 61 0.42 15.92 16.98
C ASP A 61 -0.72 16.95 16.91
N GLN A 62 -1.32 17.16 15.73
CA GLN A 62 -2.46 18.08 15.58
C GLN A 62 -3.65 17.70 16.47
N ILE A 63 -3.85 16.39 16.69
CA ILE A 63 -4.86 15.85 17.61
C ILE A 63 -4.13 15.35 18.85
N ASP A 64 -4.52 15.86 20.01
CA ASP A 64 -3.92 15.53 21.30
C ASP A 64 -4.98 15.42 22.40
N THR A 65 -4.54 15.19 23.65
CA THR A 65 -5.44 15.00 24.79
C THR A 65 -6.25 16.25 25.15
N SER A 66 -5.87 17.43 24.67
CA SER A 66 -6.57 18.69 24.91
C SER A 66 -7.73 18.92 23.93
N ASN A 67 -7.69 18.32 22.73
CA ASN A 67 -8.67 18.57 21.67
C ASN A 67 -9.37 17.31 21.11
N VAL A 68 -8.96 16.09 21.48
CA VAL A 68 -9.59 14.84 20.97
C VAL A 68 -11.10 14.77 21.21
N ALA A 69 -11.62 15.46 22.24
CA ALA A 69 -13.04 15.52 22.56
C ALA A 69 -13.88 16.32 21.53
N SER A 70 -13.25 17.09 20.65
CA SER A 70 -13.92 17.87 19.60
C SER A 70 -13.83 17.24 18.21
N LEU A 71 -13.48 15.94 18.11
CA LEU A 71 -13.49 15.25 16.83
C LEU A 71 -14.91 15.06 16.31
N GLU A 72 -15.06 15.29 15.01
CA GLU A 72 -16.30 15.10 14.26
C GLU A 72 -16.03 14.17 13.07
N GLU A 73 -17.04 13.42 12.64
CA GLU A 73 -16.95 12.64 11.40
C GLU A 73 -16.81 13.58 10.21
N VAL A 74 -15.72 13.44 9.44
CA VAL A 74 -15.49 14.22 8.22
C VAL A 74 -16.08 13.55 6.98
N TRP A 75 -16.09 12.22 6.94
CA TRP A 75 -16.72 11.39 5.91
C TRP A 75 -16.76 9.92 6.37
N SER A 76 -17.56 9.10 5.69
CA SER A 76 -17.58 7.64 5.85
C SER A 76 -17.60 6.91 4.51
N TYR A 77 -16.95 5.75 4.43
CA TYR A 77 -16.90 4.89 3.24
C TYR A 77 -17.56 3.53 3.53
N ARG A 78 -18.47 3.10 2.66
CA ARG A 78 -19.22 1.85 2.84
C ARG A 78 -18.49 0.67 2.20
N PHE A 79 -18.23 -0.36 3.01
CA PHE A 79 -17.47 -1.53 2.56
C PHE A 79 -18.27 -2.49 1.66
N HIS A 80 -19.59 -2.45 1.73
CA HIS A 80 -20.49 -3.29 0.92
C HIS A 80 -21.14 -2.45 -0.20
N PRO A 81 -21.31 -2.98 -1.42
CA PRO A 81 -22.20 -2.36 -2.40
C PRO A 81 -23.64 -2.38 -1.88
N ASP A 82 -24.44 -1.38 -2.23
CA ASP A 82 -25.80 -1.17 -1.69
C ASP A 82 -26.83 -2.24 -2.13
N ASP A 83 -26.47 -3.10 -3.08
CA ASP A 83 -27.36 -4.02 -3.80
C ASP A 83 -26.86 -5.48 -3.88
N GLY A 84 -25.68 -5.78 -3.33
CA GLY A 84 -25.07 -7.12 -3.36
C GLY A 84 -25.19 -7.86 -2.03
N PHE A 85 -26.24 -8.67 -1.86
CA PHE A 85 -26.20 -9.74 -0.87
C PHE A 85 -25.09 -10.73 -1.27
N ILE A 86 -24.09 -10.93 -0.42
CA ILE A 86 -23.27 -12.13 -0.52
C ILE A 86 -24.16 -13.28 -0.04
N GLU A 87 -24.73 -14.05 -0.98
CA GLU A 87 -25.44 -15.28 -0.66
C GLU A 87 -24.44 -16.35 -0.20
N GLY A 88 -24.28 -16.47 1.11
CA GLY A 88 -23.45 -17.51 1.74
C GLY A 88 -23.63 -17.50 3.26
N PRO A 89 -23.60 -18.66 3.93
CA PRO A 89 -23.76 -18.72 5.38
C PRO A 89 -22.44 -18.34 6.04
N SER A 90 -22.15 -17.04 6.16
CA SER A 90 -21.17 -16.64 7.15
C SER A 90 -21.42 -15.22 7.68
N PRO A 91 -21.81 -15.09 8.98
CA PRO A 91 -21.67 -13.86 9.75
C PRO A 91 -20.25 -13.25 9.75
N ALA A 92 -19.29 -13.87 9.05
CA ALA A 92 -17.87 -13.54 9.04
C ALA A 92 -17.38 -12.75 7.83
N GLU A 93 -18.21 -12.58 6.81
CA GLU A 93 -17.98 -11.62 5.74
C GLU A 93 -18.13 -10.17 6.24
N LEU A 94 -18.59 -10.01 7.49
CA LEU A 94 -18.66 -8.77 8.26
C LEU A 94 -17.37 -8.46 9.05
N PHE A 95 -16.34 -9.32 9.03
CA PHE A 95 -15.09 -9.06 9.78
C PHE A 95 -14.04 -8.35 8.92
N GLN A 96 -14.17 -7.03 8.79
CA GLN A 96 -13.08 -6.21 8.28
C GLN A 96 -12.08 -5.94 9.40
N GLN A 97 -10.83 -6.35 9.17
CA GLN A 97 -9.66 -6.09 10.03
C GLN A 97 -8.71 -5.13 9.34
N VAL A 98 -9.21 -4.38 8.37
CA VAL A 98 -8.39 -3.59 7.47
C VAL A 98 -7.66 -2.50 8.24
N THR A 99 -6.36 -2.38 7.97
CA THR A 99 -5.63 -1.13 8.23
C THR A 99 -5.41 -0.46 6.89
N PRO A 100 -6.10 0.66 6.58
CA PRO A 100 -5.80 1.43 5.38
C PRO A 100 -4.34 1.87 5.39
N ILE A 101 -3.73 1.89 4.21
CA ILE A 101 -2.42 2.52 4.02
C ILE A 101 -2.61 3.84 3.28
N VAL A 102 -1.78 4.83 3.60
CA VAL A 102 -1.78 6.14 2.94
C VAL A 102 -0.37 6.42 2.44
N VAL A 103 -0.22 6.61 1.14
CA VAL A 103 1.07 6.89 0.49
C VAL A 103 0.87 7.98 -0.55
N ASP A 104 1.70 9.02 -0.49
CA ASP A 104 1.69 10.13 -1.46
C ASP A 104 0.28 10.74 -1.65
N GLY A 105 -0.46 10.89 -0.54
CA GLY A 105 -1.81 11.47 -0.55
C GLY A 105 -2.92 10.57 -1.09
N VAL A 106 -2.68 9.26 -1.26
CA VAL A 106 -3.70 8.28 -1.66
C VAL A 106 -3.90 7.23 -0.58
N MET A 107 -5.16 6.99 -0.19
CA MET A 107 -5.52 5.93 0.74
C MET A 107 -5.90 4.66 -0.02
N TYR A 108 -5.30 3.53 0.32
CA TYR A 108 -5.62 2.22 -0.25
C TYR A 108 -6.16 1.28 0.82
N LEU A 109 -7.27 0.60 0.52
CA LEU A 109 -7.87 -0.37 1.44
C LEU A 109 -8.59 -1.50 0.68
N ALA A 110 -8.59 -2.68 1.29
CA ALA A 110 -9.39 -3.81 0.84
C ALA A 110 -10.79 -3.73 1.44
N SER A 111 -11.80 -4.10 0.66
CA SER A 111 -13.22 -3.97 1.01
C SER A 111 -14.02 -5.11 0.37
N GLY A 112 -14.12 -6.25 1.06
CA GLY A 112 -14.85 -7.41 0.55
C GLY A 112 -14.21 -7.98 -0.71
N ASN A 113 -14.94 -7.98 -1.84
CA ASN A 113 -14.45 -8.47 -3.13
C ASN A 113 -13.67 -7.41 -3.93
N ARG A 114 -13.31 -6.27 -3.34
CA ARG A 114 -12.60 -5.21 -4.06
C ARG A 114 -11.44 -4.62 -3.26
N VAL A 115 -10.52 -3.98 -3.97
CA VAL A 115 -9.54 -3.04 -3.43
C VAL A 115 -9.87 -1.67 -4.00
N VAL A 116 -9.80 -0.63 -3.17
CA VAL A 116 -10.12 0.75 -3.58
C VAL A 116 -9.01 1.70 -3.22
N ALA A 117 -8.83 2.72 -4.05
CA ALA A 117 -8.06 3.91 -3.74
C ALA A 117 -8.99 5.09 -3.53
N LEU A 118 -8.78 5.84 -2.45
CA LEU A 118 -9.58 6.99 -2.06
C LEU A 118 -8.70 8.22 -1.87
N ARG A 119 -9.28 9.42 -2.04
CA ARG A 119 -8.72 10.65 -1.46
C ARG A 119 -8.93 10.62 0.07
N PRO A 120 -7.87 10.66 0.90
CA PRO A 120 -8.00 10.62 2.35
C PRO A 120 -8.86 11.76 2.94
N GLU A 121 -8.87 12.93 2.30
CA GLU A 121 -9.54 14.12 2.82
C GLU A 121 -11.06 14.10 2.59
N THR A 122 -11.53 13.41 1.55
CA THR A 122 -12.94 13.47 1.12
C THR A 122 -13.63 12.11 1.09
N GLY A 123 -12.88 11.00 1.10
CA GLY A 123 -13.42 9.66 0.86
C GLY A 123 -13.81 9.41 -0.59
N GLU A 124 -13.52 10.34 -1.51
CA GLU A 124 -13.79 10.18 -2.94
C GLU A 124 -12.97 9.01 -3.50
N GLU A 125 -13.65 8.10 -4.19
CA GLU A 125 -13.00 6.98 -4.84
C GLU A 125 -12.26 7.42 -6.11
N LEU A 126 -10.96 7.18 -6.15
CA LEU A 126 -10.10 7.41 -7.31
C LEU A 126 -10.21 6.25 -8.31
N TRP A 127 -10.19 5.02 -7.79
CA TRP A 127 -10.40 3.79 -8.56
C TRP A 127 -10.84 2.65 -7.64
N ARG A 128 -11.45 1.61 -8.24
CA ARG A 128 -11.69 0.31 -7.61
C ARG A 128 -11.25 -0.83 -8.52
N HIS A 129 -10.72 -1.89 -7.90
CA HIS A 129 -10.46 -3.17 -8.54
C HIS A 129 -11.39 -4.22 -7.95
N GLU A 130 -12.36 -4.70 -8.73
CA GLU A 130 -13.31 -5.73 -8.31
C GLU A 130 -12.83 -7.11 -8.73
N LEU A 131 -12.96 -8.07 -7.82
CA LEU A 131 -12.68 -9.48 -8.06
C LEU A 131 -13.97 -10.16 -8.53
N SER A 132 -13.87 -10.86 -9.65
CA SER A 132 -14.93 -11.76 -10.13
C SER A 132 -15.08 -13.01 -9.26
N GLU A 133 -14.02 -13.40 -8.55
CA GLU A 133 -13.99 -14.56 -7.66
C GLU A 133 -13.14 -14.29 -6.42
N GLY A 134 -13.56 -14.86 -5.29
CA GLY A 134 -12.87 -14.70 -4.02
C GLY A 134 -13.08 -13.32 -3.39
N LEU A 135 -12.35 -13.06 -2.32
CA LEU A 135 -12.34 -11.78 -1.61
C LEU A 135 -10.91 -11.25 -1.56
N ALA A 136 -10.77 -9.93 -1.46
CA ALA A 136 -9.51 -9.31 -1.10
C ALA A 136 -9.19 -9.60 0.37
N SER A 137 -7.91 -9.50 0.74
CA SER A 137 -7.47 -9.68 2.12
C SER A 137 -8.24 -8.80 3.09
N PHE A 138 -8.89 -9.40 4.09
CA PHE A 138 -9.63 -8.67 5.13
C PHE A 138 -8.75 -7.79 6.02
N ARG A 139 -7.41 -7.93 5.94
CA ARG A 139 -6.46 -7.17 6.75
C ARG A 139 -5.90 -5.95 6.04
N GLY A 140 -6.05 -5.88 4.71
CA GLY A 140 -5.61 -4.75 3.90
C GLY A 140 -4.63 -5.14 2.80
N VAL A 141 -3.84 -4.17 2.39
CA VAL A 141 -2.98 -4.23 1.21
C VAL A 141 -1.57 -3.76 1.56
N ALA A 142 -0.59 -4.13 0.74
CA ALA A 142 0.78 -3.70 0.86
C ALA A 142 1.15 -2.77 -0.30
N TYR A 143 1.88 -1.70 -0.02
CA TYR A 143 2.44 -0.83 -1.05
C TYR A 143 3.86 -1.28 -1.38
N GLY A 144 4.17 -1.39 -2.68
CA GLY A 144 5.53 -1.46 -3.19
C GLY A 144 5.87 -0.20 -3.98
N PRO A 145 7.00 0.46 -3.70
CA PRO A 145 7.39 1.65 -4.43
C PRO A 145 7.71 1.33 -5.89
N ALA A 146 7.66 2.37 -6.73
CA ALA A 146 8.15 2.28 -8.10
C ALA A 146 9.64 1.92 -8.12
N THR A 147 10.04 1.19 -9.16
CA THR A 147 11.43 0.81 -9.44
C THR A 147 11.73 1.09 -10.92
N ASP A 148 12.97 0.88 -11.35
CA ASP A 148 13.31 0.95 -12.78
C ASP A 148 12.57 -0.11 -13.64
N ALA A 149 11.99 -1.13 -13.01
CA ALA A 149 11.33 -2.24 -13.69
C ALA A 149 9.81 -2.11 -13.74
N HIS A 150 9.19 -1.37 -12.81
CA HIS A 150 7.74 -1.22 -12.74
C HIS A 150 7.32 0.01 -11.93
N GLU A 151 6.12 0.51 -12.22
CA GLU A 151 5.47 1.57 -11.43
C GLU A 151 5.13 1.09 -10.00
N ALA A 152 4.73 2.03 -9.13
CA ALA A 152 4.30 1.67 -7.79
C ALA A 152 3.11 0.69 -7.82
N ARG A 153 3.10 -0.26 -6.89
CA ARG A 153 2.14 -1.37 -6.86
C ARG A 153 1.42 -1.49 -5.53
N ILE A 154 0.18 -1.97 -5.59
CA ILE A 154 -0.60 -2.45 -4.45
C ILE A 154 -0.67 -3.97 -4.54
N TYR A 155 -0.17 -4.66 -3.51
CA TYR A 155 -0.23 -6.11 -3.39
C TYR A 155 -1.27 -6.53 -2.36
N PHE A 156 -2.03 -7.57 -2.66
CA PHE A 156 -2.93 -8.17 -1.69
C PHE A 156 -3.12 -9.66 -1.99
N THR A 157 -3.52 -10.42 -0.98
CA THR A 157 -3.82 -11.84 -1.15
C THR A 157 -5.30 -12.06 -1.43
N SER A 158 -5.58 -13.05 -2.25
CA SER A 158 -6.93 -13.56 -2.51
C SER A 158 -6.83 -15.04 -2.84
N LEU A 159 -7.69 -15.88 -2.26
CA LEU A 159 -7.62 -17.33 -2.44
C LEU A 159 -6.16 -17.84 -2.22
N SER A 160 -5.63 -18.66 -3.13
CA SER A 160 -4.25 -19.16 -3.12
C SER A 160 -3.28 -18.32 -3.96
N LYS A 161 -3.51 -17.01 -4.10
CA LYS A 161 -2.67 -16.10 -4.89
C LYS A 161 -2.39 -14.76 -4.23
N VAL A 162 -1.33 -14.12 -4.67
CA VAL A 162 -1.07 -12.68 -4.54
C VAL A 162 -1.47 -12.01 -5.85
N ILE A 163 -2.13 -10.87 -5.76
CA ILE A 163 -2.45 -10.01 -6.90
C ILE A 163 -1.66 -8.71 -6.74
N ALA A 164 -1.07 -8.22 -7.83
CA ALA A 164 -0.42 -6.93 -7.92
C ALA A 164 -1.22 -5.99 -8.83
N LEU A 165 -1.58 -4.81 -8.31
CA LEU A 165 -2.23 -3.74 -9.05
C LEU A 165 -1.26 -2.59 -9.22
N GLN A 166 -1.31 -1.89 -10.34
CA GLN A 166 -0.67 -0.58 -10.49
C GLN A 166 -1.36 0.41 -9.55
N ALA A 167 -0.60 1.08 -8.68
CA ALA A 167 -1.15 1.96 -7.65
C ALA A 167 -1.93 3.15 -8.22
N ALA A 168 -1.51 3.65 -9.38
CA ALA A 168 -2.14 4.80 -10.04
C ALA A 168 -3.52 4.49 -10.64
N THR A 169 -3.75 3.25 -11.11
CA THR A 169 -4.93 2.91 -11.93
C THR A 169 -5.82 1.84 -11.32
N GLY A 170 -5.30 1.01 -10.41
CA GLY A 170 -6.01 -0.18 -9.92
C GLY A 170 -6.06 -1.33 -10.93
N GLU A 171 -5.44 -1.19 -12.10
CA GLU A 171 -5.32 -2.28 -13.08
C GLU A 171 -4.27 -3.29 -12.64
N ARG A 172 -4.45 -4.55 -13.03
CA ARG A 172 -3.43 -5.58 -12.77
C ARG A 172 -2.13 -5.20 -13.46
N ASP A 173 -1.01 -5.37 -12.77
CA ASP A 173 0.29 -5.19 -13.39
C ASP A 173 0.70 -6.47 -14.13
N PRO A 174 0.72 -6.48 -15.48
CA PRO A 174 0.99 -7.70 -16.24
C PRO A 174 2.44 -8.20 -16.10
N ALA A 175 3.36 -7.39 -15.57
CA ALA A 175 4.74 -7.81 -15.35
C ALA A 175 4.92 -8.62 -14.04
N PHE A 176 3.87 -8.72 -13.21
CA PHE A 176 3.90 -9.54 -12.00
C PHE A 176 3.24 -10.90 -12.23
N GLY A 177 4.02 -11.98 -12.11
CA GLY A 177 3.52 -13.35 -12.23
C GLY A 177 2.84 -13.63 -13.58
N ASP A 178 1.67 -14.26 -13.53
CA ASP A 178 0.81 -14.50 -14.69
C ASP A 178 -0.32 -13.46 -14.71
N GLY A 179 -0.15 -12.41 -15.53
CA GLY A 179 -1.18 -11.37 -15.71
C GLY A 179 -1.52 -10.58 -14.45
N GLY A 180 -0.56 -10.37 -13.56
CA GLY A 180 -0.73 -9.68 -12.27
C GLY A 180 -1.02 -10.61 -11.09
N GLU A 181 -0.89 -11.93 -11.26
CA GLU A 181 -1.15 -12.91 -10.21
C GLU A 181 0.05 -13.86 -9.99
N ALA A 182 0.40 -14.09 -8.73
CA ALA A 182 1.40 -15.09 -8.34
C ALA A 182 0.80 -16.13 -7.38
N ALA A 183 0.96 -17.41 -7.71
CA ALA A 183 0.43 -18.51 -6.90
C ALA A 183 1.21 -18.68 -5.59
N VAL A 184 0.49 -18.79 -4.46
CA VAL A 184 1.07 -19.05 -3.13
C VAL A 184 0.68 -20.41 -2.56
N ARG A 185 0.05 -21.28 -3.37
CA ARG A 185 -0.40 -22.65 -3.10
C ARG A 185 -1.45 -22.78 -2.00
N ILE A 186 -1.13 -22.29 -0.79
CA ILE A 186 -2.00 -22.29 0.37
C ILE A 186 -2.58 -20.89 0.55
N PRO A 187 -3.90 -20.77 0.75
CA PRO A 187 -4.51 -19.47 1.01
C PRO A 187 -3.90 -18.77 2.22
N TYR A 188 -3.65 -17.47 2.07
CA TYR A 188 -3.14 -16.62 3.14
C TYR A 188 -3.98 -15.35 3.22
N THR A 189 -4.34 -14.94 4.44
CA THR A 189 -5.23 -13.79 4.71
C THR A 189 -4.51 -12.59 5.30
N GLY A 190 -3.19 -12.67 5.48
CA GLY A 190 -2.40 -11.56 5.98
C GLY A 190 -1.98 -10.61 4.88
N VAL A 191 -1.58 -9.41 5.28
CA VAL A 191 -0.98 -8.44 4.36
C VAL A 191 0.48 -8.85 4.13
N PRO A 192 0.93 -9.02 2.88
CA PRO A 192 2.34 -9.24 2.59
C PRO A 192 3.20 -8.09 3.11
N VAL A 193 4.46 -8.36 3.47
CA VAL A 193 5.43 -7.31 3.78
C VAL A 193 6.34 -7.13 2.58
N VAL A 194 6.41 -5.92 2.05
CA VAL A 194 7.39 -5.54 1.03
C VAL A 194 8.66 -5.07 1.73
N TYR A 195 9.78 -5.71 1.43
CA TYR A 195 11.11 -5.28 1.85
C TYR A 195 12.06 -5.35 0.66
N ASN A 196 12.54 -4.19 0.21
CA ASN A 196 13.24 -4.05 -1.06
C ASN A 196 12.43 -4.68 -2.22
N ASP A 197 13.04 -5.62 -2.95
CA ASP A 197 12.47 -6.38 -4.05
C ASP A 197 11.84 -7.71 -3.60
N THR A 198 11.56 -7.87 -2.31
CA THR A 198 11.08 -9.11 -1.71
C THR A 198 9.70 -8.91 -1.07
N LEU A 199 8.74 -9.73 -1.49
CA LEU A 199 7.40 -9.80 -0.93
C LEU A 199 7.30 -10.99 0.01
N ILE A 200 7.25 -10.74 1.32
CA ILE A 200 7.23 -11.77 2.35
C ILE A 200 5.80 -12.06 2.77
N LEU A 201 5.44 -13.35 2.74
CA LEU A 201 4.14 -13.85 3.16
C LEU A 201 4.30 -14.78 4.34
N GLY A 202 3.37 -14.66 5.28
CA GLY A 202 3.16 -15.68 6.29
C GLY A 202 2.49 -16.93 5.69
N SER A 203 1.87 -17.70 6.56
CA SER A 203 1.13 -18.88 6.16
C SER A 203 -0.06 -19.10 7.08
N SER A 204 -1.03 -19.87 6.59
CA SER A 204 -2.17 -20.36 7.37
C SER A 204 -2.22 -21.88 7.23
N ALA A 205 -2.09 -22.59 8.35
CA ALA A 205 -2.24 -24.04 8.42
C ALA A 205 -3.47 -24.36 9.26
N PHE A 206 -4.33 -25.25 8.75
CA PHE A 206 -5.51 -25.72 9.48
C PHE A 206 -5.38 -27.22 9.73
N GLY A 207 -5.67 -27.62 10.97
CA GLY A 207 -5.73 -29.03 11.34
C GLY A 207 -6.92 -29.73 10.67
N PRO A 208 -6.90 -31.07 10.59
CA PRO A 208 -8.02 -31.84 10.06
C PRO A 208 -9.35 -31.46 10.73
N GLY A 209 -10.36 -31.13 9.94
CA GLY A 209 -11.69 -30.76 10.43
C GLY A 209 -11.86 -29.29 10.85
N GLN A 210 -10.78 -28.48 10.87
CA GLN A 210 -10.89 -27.04 11.06
C GLN A 210 -11.36 -26.39 9.75
N ARG A 211 -12.50 -25.69 9.81
CA ARG A 211 -12.97 -24.78 8.75
C ARG A 211 -12.68 -23.36 9.17
N HIS A 212 -12.15 -22.55 8.25
CA HIS A 212 -12.06 -21.13 8.52
C HIS A 212 -13.41 -20.46 8.30
N ILE A 213 -13.57 -19.30 8.91
CA ILE A 213 -14.84 -18.58 8.93
C ILE A 213 -15.15 -17.91 7.57
N ALA A 214 -14.17 -17.80 6.66
CA ALA A 214 -14.34 -17.22 5.33
C ALA A 214 -14.45 -18.30 4.23
N PRO A 215 -15.44 -18.25 3.32
CA PRO A 215 -15.66 -19.27 2.29
C PRO A 215 -14.45 -19.54 1.38
N HIS A 216 -13.62 -18.54 1.10
CA HIS A 216 -12.42 -18.69 0.26
C HIS A 216 -11.26 -19.40 0.97
N LEU A 217 -11.40 -19.71 2.26
CA LEU A 217 -10.46 -20.49 3.06
C LEU A 217 -11.02 -21.88 3.39
N ASN A 218 -12.22 -22.21 2.89
CA ASN A 218 -12.85 -23.50 3.09
C ASN A 218 -12.27 -24.61 2.21
N GLN A 219 -11.15 -24.41 1.51
CA GLN A 219 -10.47 -25.47 0.78
C GLN A 219 -10.01 -26.56 1.77
N PRO A 220 -10.69 -27.71 1.84
CA PRO A 220 -10.28 -28.81 2.69
C PRO A 220 -9.31 -29.68 1.88
N ARG A 221 -8.26 -30.16 2.54
CA ARG A 221 -7.31 -31.18 2.07
C ARG A 221 -6.25 -30.69 1.08
N GLY A 222 -5.08 -30.38 1.64
CA GLY A 222 -3.91 -31.15 1.19
C GLY A 222 -4.15 -32.61 1.58
N GLY A 223 -4.58 -33.44 0.64
CA GLY A 223 -4.63 -34.88 0.85
C GLY A 223 -3.20 -35.39 0.93
N GLY A 224 -2.75 -35.74 2.14
CA GLY A 224 -1.39 -36.24 2.40
C GLY A 224 -0.43 -35.12 2.82
N GLU A 225 0.13 -35.27 4.02
CA GLU A 225 0.94 -34.30 4.79
C GLU A 225 0.18 -33.05 5.26
N PRO A 226 0.49 -32.52 6.47
CA PRO A 226 0.11 -31.14 6.79
C PRO A 226 0.71 -30.30 5.67
N ALA A 227 -0.16 -29.72 4.84
CA ALA A 227 0.25 -28.92 3.70
C ALA A 227 1.39 -28.01 4.15
N ARG A 228 2.50 -28.00 3.40
CA ARG A 228 3.72 -27.21 3.68
C ARG A 228 3.38 -25.71 3.71
N ALA A 229 2.72 -25.34 4.80
CA ALA A 229 2.15 -24.05 5.10
C ALA A 229 3.27 -23.24 5.72
N TRP A 230 4.32 -23.05 4.93
CA TRP A 230 5.53 -22.35 5.30
C TRP A 230 5.41 -20.89 4.91
N PRO A 231 5.92 -19.96 5.76
CA PRO A 231 6.25 -18.63 5.31
C PRO A 231 7.11 -18.70 4.05
N ARG A 232 6.89 -17.75 3.14
CA ARG A 232 7.52 -17.73 1.83
C ARG A 232 7.83 -16.31 1.42
N ALA A 233 8.76 -16.16 0.50
CA ALA A 233 8.94 -14.89 -0.18
C ALA A 233 8.86 -15.04 -1.68
N LEU A 234 8.23 -14.07 -2.31
CA LEU A 234 8.23 -13.87 -3.74
C LEU A 234 9.14 -12.70 -4.08
N ASP A 235 9.65 -12.69 -5.30
CA ASP A 235 10.20 -11.51 -5.94
C ASP A 235 9.06 -10.51 -6.15
N ALA A 236 9.18 -9.30 -5.60
CA ALA A 236 8.13 -8.28 -5.70
C ALA A 236 7.96 -7.76 -7.14
N THR A 237 9.01 -7.84 -7.97
CA THR A 237 8.96 -7.42 -9.37
C THR A 237 8.24 -8.46 -10.23
N THR A 238 8.64 -9.73 -10.09
CA THR A 238 8.25 -10.79 -11.04
C THR A 238 7.21 -11.76 -10.49
N GLY A 239 6.95 -11.77 -9.18
CA GLY A 239 6.09 -12.76 -8.53
C GLY A 239 6.71 -14.15 -8.39
N ALA A 240 7.96 -14.34 -8.82
CA ALA A 240 8.65 -15.63 -8.73
C ALA A 240 8.97 -16.01 -7.28
N LEU A 241 8.79 -17.29 -6.92
CA LEU A 241 9.18 -17.78 -5.60
C LEU A 241 10.69 -17.63 -5.37
N ARG A 242 11.08 -16.94 -4.30
CA ARG A 242 12.47 -16.80 -3.88
C ARG A 242 12.88 -17.88 -2.89
N TRP A 243 12.07 -18.09 -1.86
CA TRP A 243 12.33 -19.08 -0.82
C TRP A 243 11.06 -19.45 -0.06
N GLU A 244 11.11 -20.59 0.62
CA GLU A 244 10.16 -21.00 1.65
C GLU A 244 10.93 -21.34 2.93
N PHE A 245 10.34 -21.09 4.10
CA PHE A 245 10.95 -21.34 5.39
C PHE A 245 10.16 -22.39 6.17
N PRO A 246 10.65 -23.64 6.27
CA PRO A 246 10.02 -24.68 7.07
C PRO A 246 9.96 -24.28 8.56
N THR A 247 8.76 -24.18 9.12
CA THR A 247 8.56 -23.88 10.55
C THR A 247 8.42 -25.12 11.42
N LEU A 248 8.26 -26.30 10.79
CA LEU A 248 8.24 -27.61 11.42
C LEU A 248 9.34 -28.48 10.78
N PRO A 249 9.90 -29.45 11.51
CA PRO A 249 10.86 -30.39 10.94
C PRO A 249 10.30 -31.06 9.68
N THR A 250 11.11 -31.16 8.64
CA THR A 250 10.83 -32.01 7.49
C THR A 250 11.36 -33.39 7.80
N GLU A 251 10.50 -34.41 7.77
CA GLU A 251 10.95 -35.81 7.84
C GLU A 251 12.03 -36.05 6.76
N SER A 252 13.15 -36.66 7.16
CA SER A 252 14.34 -36.93 6.33
C SER A 252 14.18 -38.18 5.47
#